data_AF-A0A522WMC1-F1
#
_entry.id   AF-A0A522WMC1-F1
#
_cell.length_a   1.000
_cell.length_b   1.000
_cell.length_c   1.000
_cell.angle_alpha   90.00
_cell.angle_beta   90.00
_cell.angle_gamma   90.00
#
_symmetry.space_group_name_H-M   'P 1'
#
loop_
_entity.id
_entity.type
_entity.pdbx_description
1 polymer ?
#
loop_
_entity_poly.entity_id
_entity_poly.type
_entity_poly.pdbx_seq_one_letter_code
_entity_poly.pdbx_strand_id
1 'polypeptide(L)'
;MAVIAAFSIGAFLLRPKGQVDTATPEAFVEQMEAAAAGSAVDRNVFGGAMVVERRGGQVAVTVTNIPPNICVSVGWKLVRKGMLTINGTTPLRVSAAKLSELCNQEDGAAILTWSPKTPD
;
A
#
# COMPACT_ATOMS: atom_id res chain seq x y z
N MET A 1 -4.49 50.35 -36.66
CA MET A 1 -3.93 49.24 -37.46
C MET A 1 -3.33 48.22 -36.50
N ALA A 2 -3.77 46.95 -36.62
CA ALA A 2 -3.21 45.66 -36.13
C ALA A 2 -2.52 45.63 -34.75
N VAL A 3 -3.13 45.07 -33.68
CA VAL A 3 -3.29 43.64 -33.32
C VAL A 3 -1.98 42.86 -33.28
N ILE A 4 -1.61 42.35 -32.09
CA ILE A 4 -1.32 40.93 -31.81
C ILE A 4 -1.61 40.67 -30.31
N ALA A 5 -2.54 39.76 -30.05
CA ALA A 5 -2.73 39.09 -28.79
C ALA A 5 -1.83 37.84 -28.76
N ALA A 6 -1.27 37.50 -27.59
CA ALA A 6 -0.72 36.17 -27.33
C ALA A 6 -1.07 35.73 -25.91
N PHE A 7 -2.13 34.91 -25.82
CA PHE A 7 -2.38 33.97 -24.73
C PHE A 7 -1.32 32.86 -24.76
N SER A 8 -0.84 32.40 -23.61
CA SER A 8 -0.38 31.02 -23.30
C SER A 8 0.07 30.97 -21.82
N ILE A 9 -0.74 30.44 -20.90
CA ILE A 9 -0.82 29.04 -20.45
C ILE A 9 0.40 28.58 -19.62
N GLY A 10 0.15 28.32 -18.34
CA GLY A 10 0.62 27.11 -17.65
C GLY A 10 2.01 27.12 -17.03
N ALA A 11 2.07 27.24 -15.70
CA ALA A 11 3.04 26.48 -14.91
C ALA A 11 2.37 26.03 -13.62
N PHE A 12 1.84 24.82 -13.74
CA PHE A 12 1.40 23.89 -12.73
C PHE A 12 2.23 23.99 -11.43
N LEU A 13 1.50 24.01 -10.32
CA LEU A 13 1.95 23.90 -8.94
C LEU A 13 3.23 23.05 -8.80
N LEU A 14 4.27 23.64 -8.20
CA LEU A 14 5.38 22.86 -7.63
C LEU A 14 4.81 21.87 -6.62
N ARG A 15 4.65 20.64 -7.09
CA ARG A 15 4.45 19.44 -6.29
C ARG A 15 5.76 19.25 -5.48
N PRO A 16 5.75 19.36 -4.14
CA PRO A 16 6.95 19.03 -3.39
C PRO A 16 7.31 17.57 -3.71
N LYS A 17 8.53 17.40 -4.23
CA LYS A 17 9.12 16.09 -4.52
C LYS A 17 8.97 15.23 -3.27
N GLY A 18 8.24 14.14 -3.43
CA GLY A 18 8.06 13.13 -2.39
C GLY A 18 9.41 12.79 -1.79
N GLN A 19 9.45 12.91 -0.48
CA GLN A 19 10.49 12.40 0.38
C GLN A 19 10.86 10.99 -0.09
N VAL A 20 12.14 10.73 -0.34
CA VAL A 20 12.63 9.38 -0.57
C VAL A 20 12.56 8.70 0.80
N ASP A 21 11.38 8.20 1.13
CA ASP A 21 11.19 7.37 2.31
C ASP A 21 12.04 6.13 2.08
N THR A 22 13.06 5.95 2.93
CA THR A 22 13.80 4.69 2.99
C THR A 22 12.80 3.55 3.02
N ALA A 23 12.92 2.61 2.09
CA ALA A 23 12.00 1.48 1.97
C ALA A 23 12.15 0.55 3.19
N THR A 24 11.47 0.90 4.28
CA THR A 24 11.45 0.14 5.54
C THR A 24 10.09 -0.53 5.74
N PRO A 25 10.04 -1.64 6.50
CA PRO A 25 8.76 -2.24 6.92
C PRO A 25 7.83 -1.24 7.61
N GLU A 26 8.37 -0.31 8.40
CA GLU A 26 7.63 0.73 9.11
C GLU A 26 6.96 1.70 8.14
N ALA A 27 7.75 2.29 7.23
CA ALA A 27 7.25 3.23 6.22
C ALA A 27 6.18 2.58 5.32
N PHE A 28 6.36 1.29 5.00
CA PHE A 28 5.36 0.53 4.24
C PHE A 28 4.02 0.38 4.98
N VAL A 29 4.06 0.07 6.28
CA VAL A 29 2.83 -0.05 7.09
C VAL A 29 2.13 1.30 7.17
N GLU A 30 2.85 2.37 7.44
CA GLU A 30 2.30 3.74 7.47
C GLU A 30 1.68 4.13 6.13
N GLN A 31 2.33 3.77 5.02
CA GLN A 31 1.82 4.00 3.68
C GLN A 31 0.49 3.27 3.43
N MET A 32 0.37 2.00 3.86
CA MET A 32 -0.88 1.26 3.76
C MET A 32 -2.00 1.85 4.62
N GLU A 33 -1.68 2.31 5.82
CA GLU A 33 -2.64 2.98 6.70
C GLU A 33 -3.11 4.32 6.11
N ALA A 34 -2.19 5.11 5.57
CA ALA A 34 -2.50 6.36 4.88
C ALA A 34 -3.39 6.12 3.65
N ALA A 35 -3.11 5.06 2.87
CA ALA A 35 -3.93 4.67 1.73
C ALA A 35 -5.35 4.25 2.15
N ALA A 36 -5.47 3.47 3.22
CA ALA A 36 -6.76 3.10 3.80
C ALA A 36 -7.54 4.33 4.30
N ALA A 37 -6.85 5.34 4.85
CA ALA A 37 -7.43 6.59 5.30
C ALA A 37 -7.86 7.55 4.16
N GLY A 38 -7.48 7.27 2.91
CA GLY A 38 -7.90 8.08 1.75
C GLY A 38 -6.76 8.80 1.03
N SER A 39 -5.51 8.58 1.43
CA SER A 39 -4.37 9.12 0.71
C SER A 39 -4.22 8.42 -0.64
N ALA A 40 -4.04 9.20 -1.71
CA ALA A 40 -3.79 8.68 -3.05
C ALA A 40 -2.35 8.17 -3.11
N VAL A 41 -2.18 6.85 -3.12
CA VAL A 41 -0.89 6.16 -3.21
C VAL A 41 -0.99 5.13 -4.33
N ASP A 42 -0.35 5.41 -5.47
CA ASP A 42 -0.41 4.53 -6.64
C ASP A 42 0.65 3.41 -6.59
N ARG A 43 1.76 3.65 -5.88
CA ARG A 43 2.89 2.71 -5.77
C ARG A 43 3.43 2.65 -4.35
N ASN A 44 3.83 1.44 -3.94
CA ASN A 44 4.50 1.24 -2.67
C ASN A 44 5.98 1.63 -2.70
N VAL A 45 6.60 1.73 -1.52
CA VAL A 45 8.03 2.03 -1.37
C VAL A 45 8.99 1.01 -2.03
N PHE A 46 8.51 -0.18 -2.40
CA PHE A 46 9.23 -1.24 -3.13
C PHE A 46 8.92 -1.26 -4.64
N GLY A 47 8.20 -0.26 -5.15
CA GLY A 47 7.85 -0.13 -6.57
C GLY A 47 6.65 -0.96 -7.05
N GLY A 48 5.99 -1.69 -6.16
CA GLY A 48 4.76 -2.44 -6.44
C GLY A 48 3.51 -1.56 -6.54
N ALA A 49 2.46 -2.08 -7.17
CA ALA A 49 1.20 -1.36 -7.29
C ALA A 49 0.45 -1.36 -5.95
N MET A 50 -0.21 -0.25 -5.63
CA MET A 50 -1.10 -0.14 -4.48
C MET A 50 -2.50 0.24 -4.98
N VAL A 51 -3.49 -0.56 -4.60
CA VAL A 51 -4.88 -0.41 -5.01
C VAL A 51 -5.74 -0.34 -3.76
N VAL A 52 -6.57 0.69 -3.67
CA VAL A 52 -7.51 0.87 -2.57
C VAL A 52 -8.92 0.62 -3.08
N GLU A 53 -9.57 -0.37 -2.51
CA GLU A 53 -10.96 -0.72 -2.79
C GLU A 53 -11.84 -0.27 -1.62
N ARG A 54 -12.95 0.39 -1.93
CA ARG A 54 -13.95 0.83 -0.94
C ARG A 54 -15.32 0.31 -1.37
N ARG A 55 -15.88 -0.61 -0.60
CA ARG A 55 -17.19 -1.21 -0.91
C ARG A 55 -18.00 -1.41 0.36
N GLY A 56 -19.23 -0.91 0.38
CA GLY A 56 -20.17 -1.15 1.48
C GLY A 56 -19.64 -0.73 2.85
N GLY A 57 -18.91 0.38 2.93
CA GLY A 57 -18.29 0.87 4.18
C GLY A 57 -17.00 0.16 4.59
N GLN A 58 -16.58 -0.89 3.87
CA GLN A 58 -15.31 -1.58 4.10
C GLN A 58 -14.23 -1.04 3.17
N VAL A 59 -13.00 -0.98 3.69
CA VAL A 59 -11.81 -0.56 2.95
C VAL A 59 -10.86 -1.75 2.87
N ALA A 60 -10.33 -2.03 1.70
CA ALA A 60 -9.26 -3.00 1.49
C ALA A 60 -8.13 -2.34 0.68
N VAL A 61 -6.90 -2.52 1.14
CA VAL A 61 -5.70 -2.04 0.46
C VAL A 61 -4.95 -3.27 -0.02
N THR A 62 -4.85 -3.43 -1.34
CA THR A 62 -4.11 -4.50 -1.99
C THR A 62 -2.80 -3.95 -2.54
N VAL A 63 -1.70 -4.64 -2.24
CA VAL A 63 -0.36 -4.22 -2.60
C VAL A 63 0.41 -5.39 -3.18
N THR A 64 1.07 -5.18 -4.32
CA THR A 64 1.86 -6.19 -5.02
C THR A 64 3.37 -5.97 -4.85
N ASN A 65 4.17 -6.93 -5.31
CA ASN A 65 5.62 -6.85 -5.35
C ASN A 65 6.28 -6.63 -3.98
N ILE A 66 5.85 -7.36 -2.95
CA ILE A 66 6.41 -7.28 -1.60
C ILE A 66 7.48 -8.36 -1.41
N PRO A 67 8.75 -7.99 -1.09
CA PRO A 67 9.77 -8.98 -0.79
C PRO A 67 9.38 -9.90 0.39
N PRO A 68 9.63 -11.22 0.35
CA PRO A 68 9.18 -12.15 1.40
C PRO A 68 9.65 -11.79 2.81
N ASN A 69 10.89 -11.31 2.95
CA ASN A 69 11.44 -10.86 4.23
C ASN A 69 10.68 -9.65 4.82
N ILE A 70 10.24 -8.72 3.95
CA ILE A 70 9.41 -7.59 4.35
C ILE A 70 8.00 -8.06 4.68
N CYS A 71 7.41 -8.92 3.84
CA CYS A 71 6.08 -9.49 4.01
C CYS A 71 5.86 -10.07 5.41
N VAL A 72 6.81 -10.85 5.93
CA VAL A 72 6.71 -11.44 7.28
C VAL A 72 6.70 -10.35 8.37
N SER A 73 7.60 -9.37 8.27
CA SER A 73 7.72 -8.28 9.25
C SER A 73 6.47 -7.40 9.28
N VAL A 74 6.00 -6.95 8.11
CA VAL A 74 4.82 -6.08 8.00
C VAL A 74 3.53 -6.84 8.28
N GLY A 75 3.47 -8.12 7.89
CA GLY A 75 2.32 -8.98 8.13
C GLY A 75 2.00 -9.06 9.62
N TRP A 76 3.03 -9.16 10.47
CA TRP A 76 2.84 -9.19 11.93
C TRP A 76 2.27 -7.88 12.50
N LYS A 77 2.58 -6.75 11.87
CA LYS A 77 2.06 -5.44 12.29
C LYS A 77 0.60 -5.28 11.83
N LEU A 78 0.30 -5.65 10.59
CA LEU A 78 -1.00 -5.44 9.96
C LEU A 78 -2.11 -6.32 10.55
N VAL A 79 -1.84 -7.59 10.87
CA VAL A 79 -2.81 -8.51 11.52
C VAL A 79 -3.31 -8.02 12.89
N ARG A 80 -2.52 -7.20 13.59
CA ARG A 80 -2.95 -6.62 14.88
C ARG A 80 -3.95 -5.48 14.67
N LYS A 81 -3.79 -4.77 13.56
CA LYS A 81 -4.55 -3.57 13.19
C LYS A 81 -5.74 -3.86 12.26
N GLY A 82 -5.87 -5.07 11.75
CA GLY A 82 -6.82 -5.39 10.68
C GLY A 82 -6.88 -6.88 10.34
N MET A 83 -7.65 -7.19 9.31
CA MET A 83 -7.64 -8.48 8.64
C MET A 83 -6.58 -8.45 7.52
N LEU A 84 -5.71 -9.45 7.49
CA LEU A 84 -4.66 -9.57 6.48
C LEU A 84 -4.87 -10.83 5.64
N THR A 85 -4.73 -10.68 4.33
CA THR A 85 -4.72 -11.75 3.33
C THR A 85 -3.37 -11.68 2.62
N ILE A 86 -2.69 -12.83 2.52
CA ILE A 86 -1.39 -12.96 1.86
C ILE A 86 -1.57 -13.93 0.70
N ASN A 87 -1.23 -13.53 -0.53
CA ASN A 87 -1.37 -14.36 -1.73
C ASN A 87 -2.77 -15.00 -1.85
N GLY A 88 -3.81 -14.22 -1.58
CA GLY A 88 -5.21 -14.68 -1.61
C GLY A 88 -5.66 -15.53 -0.40
N THR A 89 -4.78 -15.82 0.56
CA THR A 89 -5.11 -16.61 1.76
C THR A 89 -5.19 -15.76 3.01
N THR A 90 -6.36 -15.78 3.68
CA THR A 90 -6.55 -15.15 5.00
C THR A 90 -6.31 -16.18 6.11
N PRO A 91 -5.20 -16.09 6.87
CA PRO A 91 -4.91 -17.07 7.91
C PRO A 91 -5.91 -17.00 9.07
N LEU A 92 -6.54 -18.13 9.41
CA LEU A 92 -7.43 -18.25 10.57
C LEU A 92 -6.69 -18.11 11.90
N ARG A 93 -5.46 -18.66 11.96
CA ARG A 93 -4.56 -18.50 13.10
C ARG A 93 -3.25 -17.92 12.61
N VAL A 94 -2.86 -16.81 13.23
CA VAL A 94 -1.61 -16.14 12.91
C VAL A 94 -0.50 -16.68 13.79
N SER A 95 0.55 -17.20 13.16
CA SER A 95 1.81 -17.57 13.79
C SER A 95 2.97 -17.11 12.91
N ALA A 96 4.17 -16.96 13.47
CA ALA A 96 5.36 -16.59 12.69
C ALA A 96 5.63 -17.61 11.57
N ALA A 97 5.47 -18.91 11.87
CA ALA A 97 5.61 -19.98 10.89
C ALA A 97 4.57 -19.84 9.77
N LYS A 98 3.30 -19.58 10.10
CA LYS A 98 2.25 -19.45 9.06
C LYS A 98 2.45 -18.22 8.19
N LEU A 99 2.87 -17.09 8.76
CA LEU A 99 3.21 -15.89 7.97
C LEU A 99 4.39 -16.15 7.05
N SER A 100 5.45 -16.81 7.56
CA SER A 100 6.60 -17.20 6.74
C SER A 100 6.21 -18.13 5.60
N GLU A 101 5.36 -19.13 5.86
CA GLU A 101 4.83 -20.03 4.84
C GLU A 101 4.08 -19.27 3.75
N LEU A 102 3.12 -18.42 4.13
CA LEU A 102 2.31 -17.67 3.16
C LEU A 102 3.14 -16.66 2.35
N CYS A 103 4.08 -15.95 3.00
CA CYS A 103 4.94 -14.97 2.34
C CYS A 103 5.95 -15.58 1.35
N ASN A 104 6.24 -16.88 1.48
CA ASN A 104 7.14 -17.62 0.59
C ASN A 104 6.40 -18.68 -0.25
N GLN A 105 5.06 -18.63 -0.29
CA GLN A 105 4.24 -19.65 -0.97
C GLN A 105 4.39 -19.63 -2.49
N GLU A 106 4.63 -18.44 -3.06
CA GLU A 106 4.84 -18.25 -4.49
C GLU A 106 6.32 -17.93 -4.76
N ASP A 107 6.85 -18.41 -5.89
CA ASP A 107 8.21 -18.11 -6.33
C ASP A 107 8.30 -16.63 -6.77
N GLY A 108 8.45 -15.72 -5.81
CA GLY A 108 8.59 -14.30 -6.10
C GLY A 108 8.16 -13.37 -4.97
N ALA A 109 7.62 -12.23 -5.37
CA ALA A 109 7.19 -11.17 -4.47
C ALA A 109 5.72 -11.36 -4.06
N ALA A 110 5.44 -11.28 -2.76
CA ALA A 110 4.13 -11.50 -2.20
C ALA A 110 3.13 -10.38 -2.55
N ILE A 111 1.86 -10.74 -2.50
CA ILE A 111 0.71 -9.84 -2.57
C ILE A 111 0.05 -9.77 -1.21
N LEU A 112 -0.15 -8.55 -0.70
CA LEU A 112 -0.80 -8.28 0.57
C LEU A 112 -2.12 -7.56 0.34
N THR A 113 -3.22 -8.11 0.84
CA THR A 113 -4.49 -7.38 0.96
C THR A 113 -4.80 -7.20 2.43
N TRP A 114 -5.05 -5.97 2.84
CA TRP A 114 -5.31 -5.64 4.23
C TRP A 114 -6.55 -4.75 4.37
N SER A 115 -7.37 -5.07 5.35
CA SER A 115 -8.53 -4.27 5.74
C SER A 115 -8.38 -3.83 7.20
N PRO A 116 -8.37 -2.52 7.50
CA PRO A 116 -8.29 -2.03 8.87
C PRO A 116 -9.47 -2.54 9.70
N LYS A 117 -9.25 -2.75 11.00
CA LYS A 117 -10.35 -2.90 11.96
C LYS A 117 -11.15 -1.61 11.98
N THR A 118 -12.45 -1.72 11.77
CA THR A 118 -13.36 -0.60 12.03
C THR A 118 -13.33 -0.31 13.53
N PRO A 119 -13.19 0.95 13.96
CA PRO A 119 -13.44 1.31 15.35
C PRO A 119 -14.89 0.94 15.68
N ASP A 120 -15.09 0.22 16.80
CA ASP A 120 -16.42 -0.06 17.37
C ASP A 120 -17.12 1.23 17.84
#